data_AF-F3NPR0-F1
#
_entry.id   AF-F3NPR0-F1
#
_cell.length_a   1.000
_cell.length_b   1.000
_cell.length_c   1.000
_cell.angle_alpha   90.00
_cell.angle_beta   90.00
_cell.angle_gamma   90.00
#
_symmetry.space_group_name_H-M   'P 1'
#
loop_
_entity.id
_entity.type
_entity.pdbx_description
1 polymer ?
#
loop_
_entity_poly.entity_id
_entity_poly.type
_entity_poly.pdbx_seq_one_letter_code
_entity_poly.pdbx_strand_id
1 'polypeptide(L)'
;MAGLRTAVSRLRRELALLPTEFPDRSIAEDELAALAAMAAGGAPETRRMRRSLLLIAGSIGSVSALSRGLQEVRDAVDLFGTPPRD
;
A
#
# COMPACT_ATOMS: atom_id res chain seq x y z
N MET A 1 10.41 9.68 -3.90
CA MET A 1 9.03 9.23 -4.20
C MET A 1 8.92 7.99 -5.09
N ALA A 2 9.92 7.63 -5.90
CA ALA A 2 9.82 6.46 -6.81
C ALA A 2 9.59 5.12 -6.08
N GLY A 3 10.19 4.93 -4.89
CA GLY A 3 10.07 3.68 -4.12
C GLY A 3 8.63 3.27 -3.79
N LEU A 4 7.82 4.19 -3.24
CA LEU A 4 6.43 3.90 -2.87
C LEU A 4 5.55 3.61 -4.10
N ARG A 5 5.71 4.40 -5.19
CA ARG A 5 4.93 4.17 -6.41
C ARG A 5 5.25 2.82 -7.06
N THR A 6 6.51 2.41 -7.02
CA THR A 6 6.95 1.09 -7.50
C THR A 6 6.37 -0.03 -6.64
N ALA A 7 6.45 0.09 -5.32
CA ALA A 7 5.91 -0.91 -4.38
C ALA A 7 4.39 -1.07 -4.55
N VAL A 8 3.65 0.04 -4.65
CA VAL A 8 2.18 0.01 -4.88
C VAL A 8 1.85 -0.61 -6.25
N SER A 9 2.60 -0.25 -7.29
CA SER A 9 2.38 -0.80 -8.63
C SER A 9 2.62 -2.31 -8.68
N ARG A 10 3.61 -2.80 -7.93
CA ARG A 10 3.89 -4.23 -7.79
C ARG A 10 2.76 -4.95 -7.04
N LEU A 11 2.36 -4.45 -5.88
CA LEU A 11 1.30 -5.05 -5.08
C LEU A 11 -0.02 -5.15 -5.85
N ARG A 12 -0.37 -4.12 -6.64
CA ARG A 12 -1.53 -4.17 -7.54
C ARG A 12 -1.44 -5.28 -8.59
N ARG A 13 -0.25 -5.55 -9.13
CA ARG A 13 -0.05 -6.67 -10.07
C ARG A 13 -0.19 -8.01 -9.37
N GLU A 14 0.42 -8.16 -8.19
CA GLU A 14 0.30 -9.40 -7.40
C GLU A 14 -1.16 -9.68 -7.05
N LEU A 15 -1.92 -8.64 -6.69
CA LEU A 15 -3.36 -8.73 -6.38
C LEU A 15 -4.19 -9.07 -7.63
N ALA A 16 -3.87 -8.50 -8.79
CA ALA A 16 -4.52 -8.81 -10.06
C ALA A 16 -4.31 -10.26 -10.52
N LEU A 17 -3.18 -10.87 -10.14
CA LEU A 17 -2.83 -12.25 -10.46
C LEU A 17 -3.46 -13.27 -9.52
N LEU A 18 -4.09 -12.85 -8.42
CA LEU A 18 -4.78 -13.77 -7.52
C LEU A 18 -6.07 -14.27 -8.18
N PRO A 19 -6.22 -15.60 -8.36
CA PRO A 19 -7.45 -16.20 -8.90
C PRO A 19 -8.59 -16.22 -7.87
N THR A 20 -8.29 -15.99 -6.59
CA THR A 20 -9.29 -15.94 -5.51
C THR A 20 -9.95 -14.57 -5.47
N GLU A 21 -11.27 -14.56 -5.64
CA GLU A 21 -12.10 -13.45 -5.16
C GLU A 21 -12.20 -13.56 -3.64
N PHE A 22 -11.59 -12.61 -2.93
CA PHE A 22 -11.81 -12.43 -1.50
C PHE A 22 -12.76 -11.23 -1.30
N PRO A 23 -13.58 -11.24 -0.23
CA PRO A 23 -14.72 -10.33 -0.08
C PRO A 23 -14.36 -8.85 -0.21
N ASP A 24 -13.17 -8.48 0.26
CA ASP A 24 -12.73 -7.09 0.34
C ASP A 24 -11.72 -6.69 -0.75
N ARG A 25 -11.65 -7.45 -1.85
CA ARG A 25 -10.70 -7.19 -2.94
C ARG A 25 -10.84 -5.78 -3.53
N SER A 26 -12.06 -5.37 -3.86
CA SER A 26 -12.31 -4.03 -4.41
C SER A 26 -11.85 -2.93 -3.45
N ILE A 27 -12.08 -3.12 -2.15
CA ILE A 27 -11.66 -2.17 -1.10
C ILE A 27 -10.13 -2.06 -1.08
N ALA A 28 -9.42 -3.19 -1.15
CA ALA A 28 -7.96 -3.19 -1.21
C ALA A 28 -7.43 -2.49 -2.47
N GLU A 29 -8.05 -2.71 -3.63
CA GLU A 29 -7.69 -2.05 -4.89
C GLU A 29 -7.91 -0.53 -4.85
N ASP A 30 -9.05 -0.09 -4.31
CA ASP A 30 -9.41 1.32 -4.16
C ASP A 30 -8.45 2.04 -3.20
N GLU A 31 -8.16 1.44 -2.05
CA GLU A 31 -7.20 2.01 -1.08
C GLU A 31 -5.78 2.04 -1.65
N LEU A 32 -5.37 1.06 -2.46
CA LEU A 32 -4.08 1.09 -3.16
C LEU A 32 -4.02 2.24 -4.18
N ALA A 33 -5.12 2.50 -4.89
CA ALA A 33 -5.21 3.64 -5.81
C ALA A 33 -5.13 4.98 -5.06
N ALA A 34 -5.83 5.11 -3.92
CA ALA A 34 -5.77 6.29 -3.06
C ALA A 34 -4.36 6.52 -2.51
N LEU A 35 -3.66 5.45 -2.08
CA LEU A 35 -2.29 5.52 -1.61
C LEU A 35 -1.32 5.99 -2.72
N ALA A 36 -1.49 5.50 -3.95
CA ALA A 36 -0.71 5.95 -5.11
C ALA A 36 -0.94 7.44 -5.41
N ALA A 37 -2.19 7.90 -5.34
CA ALA A 37 -2.54 9.31 -5.56
C ALA A 37 -1.90 10.22 -4.50
N MET A 38 -1.97 9.83 -3.21
CA MET A 38 -1.29 10.56 -2.13
C MET A 38 0.22 10.61 -2.33
N ALA A 39 0.83 9.51 -2.79
CA ALA A 39 2.25 9.45 -3.12
C ALA A 39 2.65 10.26 -4.37
N ALA A 40 1.69 10.69 -5.18
CA ALA A 40 1.90 11.54 -6.34
C ALA A 40 1.64 13.02 -6.04
N GLY A 41 0.72 13.33 -5.12
CA GLY A 41 0.19 14.68 -4.84
C GLY A 41 1.08 15.66 -4.07
N GLY A 42 2.38 15.40 -3.91
CA GLY A 42 3.34 16.38 -3.36
C GLY A 42 3.33 16.58 -1.84
N ALA A 43 2.19 16.37 -1.15
CA ALA A 43 2.06 16.49 0.31
C ALA A 43 1.44 15.22 0.94
N PRO A 44 2.19 14.10 1.00
CA PRO A 44 1.68 12.87 1.59
C PRO A 44 1.50 13.00 3.11
N GLU A 45 0.26 12.91 3.58
CA GLU A 45 -0.04 12.83 5.02
C GLU A 45 0.29 11.42 5.55
N THR A 46 1.39 11.28 6.29
CA THR A 46 1.84 9.98 6.80
C THR A 46 0.77 9.27 7.64
N ARG A 47 -0.02 10.00 8.45
CA ARG A 47 -1.12 9.42 9.24
C ARG A 47 -2.20 8.81 8.34
N ARG A 48 -2.54 9.49 7.25
CA ARG A 48 -3.52 9.03 6.27
C ARG A 48 -3.00 7.82 5.50
N MET A 49 -1.73 7.84 5.08
CA MET A 49 -1.09 6.70 4.42
C MET A 49 -1.06 5.45 5.31
N ARG A 50 -0.73 5.59 6.60
CA ARG A 50 -0.76 4.49 7.56
C ARG A 50 -2.16 3.94 7.77
N ARG A 51 -3.18 4.80 7.78
CA ARG A 51 -4.59 4.35 7.85
C ARG A 51 -4.97 3.53 6.62
N SER A 52 -4.67 4.01 5.41
CA SER A 52 -4.92 3.25 4.18
C SER A 52 -4.18 1.90 4.17
N LEU A 53 -2.93 1.85 4.67
CA LEU A 53 -2.21 0.59 4.81
C LEU A 53 -2.89 -0.42 5.73
N LEU A 54 -3.44 0.03 6.86
CA LEU A 54 -4.17 -0.83 7.77
C LEU A 54 -5.46 -1.36 7.14
N LEU A 55 -6.16 -0.54 6.35
CA LEU A 55 -7.34 -0.97 5.59
C LEU A 55 -6.97 -2.01 4.54
N ILE A 56 -5.92 -1.76 3.74
CA ILE A 56 -5.40 -2.72 2.76
C ILE A 56 -5.04 -4.05 3.44
N ALA A 57 -4.34 -4.02 4.57
CA ALA A 57 -3.95 -5.21 5.32
C ALA A 57 -5.16 -5.98 5.87
N GLY A 58 -6.17 -5.26 6.39
CA GLY A 58 -7.41 -5.86 6.88
C GLY A 58 -8.23 -6.51 5.76
N SER A 59 -8.31 -5.85 4.60
CA SER A 59 -9.05 -6.33 3.42
C SER A 59 -8.36 -7.50 2.72
N ILE A 60 -7.02 -7.52 2.67
CA ILE A 60 -6.25 -8.64 2.10
C ILE A 60 -6.24 -9.85 3.06
N GLY A 61 -6.29 -9.63 4.38
CA GLY A 61 -6.18 -10.69 5.37
C GLY A 61 -4.79 -11.37 5.40
N SER A 62 -4.73 -12.64 5.79
CA SER A 62 -3.47 -13.41 5.95
C SER A 62 -2.95 -14.05 4.64
N VAL A 63 -3.17 -13.42 3.48
CA VAL A 63 -2.73 -13.98 2.19
C VAL A 63 -1.21 -13.91 2.07
N SER A 64 -0.52 -15.03 2.31
CA SER A 64 0.93 -15.12 2.30
C SER A 64 1.57 -14.67 0.98
N ALA A 65 0.88 -14.87 -0.16
CA ALA A 65 1.36 -14.45 -1.48
C ALA A 65 1.53 -12.92 -1.61
N LEU A 66 0.78 -12.13 -0.82
CA LEU A 66 0.81 -10.66 -0.83
C LEU A 66 1.67 -10.08 0.31
N SER A 67 2.14 -10.93 1.23
CA SER A 67 2.90 -10.49 2.41
C SER A 67 4.14 -9.66 2.05
N ARG A 68 4.89 -10.08 1.04
CA ARG A 68 6.08 -9.38 0.57
C ARG A 68 5.75 -8.02 -0.03
N GLY A 69 4.79 -7.96 -0.96
CA GLY A 69 4.36 -6.70 -1.56
C GLY A 69 3.82 -5.73 -0.52
N LEU A 70 3.06 -6.22 0.46
CA LEU A 70 2.53 -5.42 1.56
C LEU A 70 3.64 -4.86 2.47
N GLN A 71 4.67 -5.67 2.79
CA GLN A 71 5.82 -5.23 3.57
C GLN A 71 6.61 -4.13 2.82
N GLU A 72 6.86 -4.30 1.53
CA GLU A 72 7.57 -3.30 0.71
C GLU A 72 6.82 -1.96 0.69
N VAL A 73 5.48 -1.96 0.64
CA VAL A 73 4.67 -0.73 0.72
C VAL A 73 4.72 -0.12 2.12
N ARG A 74 4.69 -0.95 3.18
CA ARG A 74 4.80 -0.48 4.57
C ARG A 74 6.13 0.24 4.82
N ASP A 75 7.24 -0.39 4.42
CA ASP A 75 8.58 0.18 4.56
C ASP A 75 8.66 1.51 3.80
N ALA A 76 8.11 1.55 2.58
CA ALA A 76 8.08 2.76 1.78
C ALA A 76 7.26 3.89 2.42
N VAL A 77 6.14 3.61 3.10
CA VAL A 77 5.35 4.61 3.83
C VAL A 77 6.08 5.11 5.07
N ASP A 78 6.78 4.24 5.81
CA ASP A 78 7.51 4.65 7.02
C ASP A 78 8.67 5.61 6.71
N LEU A 79 9.24 5.54 5.51
CA LEU A 79 10.22 6.54 5.02
C LEU A 79 9.63 7.95 4.86
N PHE A 80 8.31 8.11 4.68
CA PHE A 80 7.66 9.44 4.67
C PHE A 80 7.41 9.98 6.08
N GLY A 81 7.47 9.14 7.11
CA GLY A 81 7.16 9.50 8.50
C GLY A 81 8.38 9.73 9.38
N THR A 82 9.58 9.48 8.86
CA THR A 82 10.81 9.68 9.61
C THR A 82 11.26 11.13 9.37
N PRO A 83 11.19 12.04 10.37
CA PRO A 83 11.87 13.32 10.22
C PRO A 83 13.37 13.04 9.96
N PRO A 84 14.06 13.84 9.13
CA PRO A 84 15.51 13.74 9.06
C PRO A 84 16.03 13.83 10.50
N ARG A 85 16.72 12.79 10.96
CA ARG A 85 17.45 12.86 12.21
C ARG A 85 18.68 13.73 11.91
N ASP A 86 18.54 15.02 12.17
CA ASP A 86 19.66 15.91 12.47
C ASP A 86 19.98 15.84 13.97
#